data_AF-A0A6V6Z0E7-F1
#
_entry.id   AF-A0A6V6Z0E7-F1
#
_cell.length_a   1.000
_cell.length_b   1.000
_cell.length_c   1.000
_cell.angle_alpha   90.00
_cell.angle_beta   90.00
_cell.angle_gamma   90.00
#
_symmetry.space_group_name_H-M   'P 1'
#
loop_
_entity.id
_entity.type
_entity.pdbx_description
1 polymer ?
#
loop_
_entity_poly.entity_id
_entity_poly.type
_entity_poly.pdbx_seq_one_letter_code
_entity_poly.pdbx_strand_id
1 'polypeptide(L)'
;MIQSLREAFPNIEANCLKTITDKHTFVFEAETVLFVSSKESWHLHIENKSNAEFYFIQNDDCVMKKVKGGQCDYVICNNQDVFFTEVKVAKGNQANHRKDAYSQLENTFKYYSKLIDFDPYSLNAVVCFPSKRRIVSASKSTKRKEFKDAYKLNLIESNYISFE
;
A
#
# COMPACT_ATOMS: atom_id res chain seq x y z
N MET A 1 -13.22 8.01 0.45
CA MET A 1 -12.27 7.29 1.33
C MET A 1 -11.79 8.09 2.54
N ILE A 2 -11.32 9.33 2.39
CA ILE A 2 -10.73 10.10 3.51
C ILE A 2 -11.66 10.27 4.72
N GLN A 3 -12.96 10.45 4.48
CA GLN A 3 -13.95 10.53 5.55
C GLN A 3 -14.00 9.23 6.36
N SER A 4 -14.11 8.08 5.67
CA SER A 4 -14.08 6.75 6.30
C SER A 4 -12.79 6.50 7.09
N LEU A 5 -11.64 6.98 6.60
CA LEU A 5 -10.37 6.89 7.34
C LEU A 5 -10.39 7.72 8.62
N ARG A 6 -10.90 8.95 8.57
CA ARG A 6 -10.99 9.83 9.74
C ARG A 6 -11.96 9.29 10.79
N GLU A 7 -13.04 8.64 10.35
CA GLU A 7 -14.00 7.99 11.24
C GLU A 7 -13.41 6.72 11.88
N ALA A 8 -12.71 5.90 11.09
CA ALA A 8 -12.04 4.69 11.60
C ALA A 8 -10.85 5.01 12.52
N PHE A 9 -10.13 6.10 12.24
CA PHE A 9 -8.90 6.49 12.93
C PHE A 9 -8.93 7.98 13.33
N PRO A 10 -9.79 8.38 14.28
CA PRO A 10 -10.00 9.79 14.63
C PRO A 10 -8.76 10.45 15.25
N ASN A 11 -7.83 9.66 15.78
CA ASN A 11 -6.60 10.12 16.42
C ASN A 11 -5.36 9.88 15.54
N ILE A 12 -5.52 9.72 14.22
CA ILE A 12 -4.38 9.59 13.31
C ILE A 12 -3.50 10.85 13.40
N GLU A 13 -2.22 10.66 13.69
CA GLU A 13 -1.29 11.78 13.85
C GLU A 13 -1.07 12.47 12.48
N ALA A 14 -0.88 13.80 12.49
CA ALA A 14 -0.80 14.59 11.25
C ALA A 14 0.38 14.21 10.35
N ASN A 15 1.46 13.68 10.93
CA ASN A 15 2.63 13.15 10.21
C ASN A 15 2.40 11.76 9.61
N CYS A 16 1.36 11.03 10.04
CA CYS A 16 1.03 9.70 9.55
C CYS A 16 0.19 9.71 8.28
N LEU A 17 -0.50 10.82 7.98
CA LEU A 17 -1.35 10.98 6.80
C LEU A 17 -0.92 12.21 6.01
N LYS A 18 -0.56 11.98 4.75
CA LYS A 18 -0.20 13.05 3.82
C LYS A 18 -1.19 13.10 2.66
N THR A 19 -1.77 14.28 2.42
CA THR A 19 -2.50 14.55 1.18
C THR A 19 -1.51 14.95 0.09
N ILE A 20 -1.62 14.34 -1.08
CA ILE A 20 -0.72 14.55 -2.21
C ILE A 20 -1.53 14.84 -3.47
N THR A 21 -1.10 15.84 -4.23
CA THR A 21 -1.69 16.23 -5.51
C THR A 21 -0.72 16.12 -6.68
N ASP A 22 0.55 15.80 -6.40
CA ASP A 22 1.59 15.69 -7.42
C ASP A 22 1.26 14.59 -8.43
N LYS A 23 1.53 14.85 -9.71
CA LYS A 23 1.39 13.85 -10.78
C LYS A 23 2.31 12.65 -10.56
N HIS A 24 3.49 12.88 -10.01
CA HIS A 24 4.46 11.83 -9.71
C HIS A 24 4.99 11.99 -8.29
N THR A 25 4.95 10.91 -7.53
CA THR A 25 5.49 10.85 -6.17
C THR A 25 6.43 9.66 -6.08
N PHE A 26 7.64 9.90 -5.59
CA PHE A 26 8.65 8.86 -5.39
C PHE A 26 8.93 8.74 -3.90
N VAL A 27 8.88 7.51 -3.39
CA VAL A 27 9.02 7.21 -1.97
C VAL A 27 10.25 6.33 -1.77
N PHE A 28 11.11 6.71 -0.84
CA PHE A 28 12.25 5.94 -0.39
C PHE A 28 12.02 5.51 1.07
N GLU A 29 12.02 4.19 1.29
CA GLU A 29 11.85 3.59 2.61
C GLU A 29 13.21 3.50 3.32
N ALA A 30 13.34 4.27 4.40
CA ALA A 30 14.50 4.31 5.30
C ALA A 30 13.99 4.25 6.75
N GLU A 31 14.83 4.57 7.75
CA GLU A 31 14.36 4.72 9.14
C GLU A 31 13.23 5.77 9.27
N THR A 32 13.16 6.72 8.33
CA THR A 32 12.00 7.60 8.15
C THR A 32 11.64 7.61 6.67
N VAL A 33 10.33 7.56 6.37
CA VAL A 33 9.84 7.62 4.98
C VAL A 33 10.22 8.95 4.34
N LEU A 34 10.90 8.90 3.19
CA LEU A 34 11.33 10.09 2.46
C LEU A 34 10.59 10.19 1.12
N PHE A 35 10.10 11.40 0.82
CA PHE A 35 9.62 11.77 -0.50
C PHE A 35 10.77 12.38 -1.29
N VAL A 36 11.18 11.73 -2.38
CA VAL A 36 12.40 12.06 -3.13
C VAL A 36 12.09 12.46 -4.57
N SER A 37 13.06 13.03 -5.27
CA SER A 37 12.93 13.34 -6.69
C SER A 37 13.10 12.11 -7.58
N SER A 38 12.67 12.21 -8.84
CA SER A 38 12.83 11.13 -9.84
C SER A 38 14.29 10.80 -10.19
N LYS A 39 15.24 11.67 -9.79
CA LYS A 39 16.68 11.50 -10.05
C LYS A 39 17.38 10.73 -8.92
N GLU A 40 16.73 10.59 -7.78
CA GLU A 40 17.25 9.90 -6.61
C GLU A 40 16.84 8.42 -6.59
N SER A 41 17.41 7.65 -5.68
CA SER A 41 16.96 6.28 -5.43
C SER A 41 15.58 6.28 -4.77
N TRP A 42 14.65 5.49 -5.30
CA TRP A 42 13.31 5.34 -4.77
C TRP A 42 12.89 3.87 -4.76
N HIS A 43 11.99 3.52 -3.84
CA HIS A 43 11.43 2.19 -3.68
C HIS A 43 10.07 2.06 -4.33
N LEU A 44 9.22 3.10 -4.24
CA LEU A 44 7.88 3.12 -4.79
C LEU A 44 7.67 4.38 -5.64
N HIS A 45 7.05 4.22 -6.81
CA HIS A 45 6.59 5.31 -7.67
C HIS A 45 5.07 5.30 -7.73
N ILE A 46 4.45 6.42 -7.39
CA ILE A 46 3.01 6.64 -7.52
C ILE A 46 2.79 7.65 -8.64
N GLU A 47 2.00 7.29 -9.63
CA GLU A 47 1.54 8.19 -10.68
C GLU A 47 0.06 8.51 -10.51
N ASN A 48 -0.23 9.79 -10.45
CA ASN A 48 -1.58 10.32 -10.32
C ASN A 48 -2.03 10.88 -11.67
N LYS A 49 -2.67 10.06 -12.50
CA LYS A 49 -3.16 10.48 -13.82
C LYS A 49 -4.46 11.27 -13.73
N SER A 50 -5.25 10.99 -12.70
CA SER A 50 -6.50 11.70 -12.39
C SER A 50 -6.28 13.19 -12.09
N ASN A 51 -5.07 13.57 -11.64
CA ASN A 51 -4.76 14.87 -11.04
C ASN A 51 -5.68 15.24 -9.85
N ALA A 52 -6.32 14.25 -9.24
CA ALA A 52 -7.09 14.41 -8.01
C ALA A 52 -6.20 14.21 -6.78
N GLU A 53 -6.65 14.64 -5.61
CA GLU A 53 -5.95 14.32 -4.37
C GLU A 53 -5.94 12.81 -4.10
N PHE A 54 -4.82 12.31 -3.60
CA PHE A 54 -4.72 11.00 -2.97
C PHE A 54 -4.05 11.14 -1.61
N TYR A 55 -4.21 10.11 -0.79
CA TYR A 55 -3.77 10.08 0.59
C TYR A 55 -2.73 8.98 0.75
N PHE A 56 -1.59 9.34 1.34
CA PHE A 56 -0.52 8.43 1.69
C PHE A 56 -0.48 8.27 3.21
N ILE A 57 -0.69 7.05 3.69
CA ILE A 57 -0.75 6.73 5.11
C ILE A 57 0.40 5.79 5.45
N GLN A 58 1.26 6.21 6.38
CA GLN A 58 2.15 5.29 7.07
C GLN A 58 1.29 4.46 8.02
N ASN A 59 1.35 3.14 7.93
CA ASN A 59 0.40 2.26 8.59
C ASN A 59 1.01 1.51 9.77
N ASP A 60 2.16 0.88 9.58
CA ASP A 60 2.85 0.07 10.59
C ASP A 60 3.30 0.88 11.81
N ASP A 61 3.92 2.03 11.56
CA ASP A 61 4.47 2.92 12.58
C ASP A 61 3.49 4.01 13.00
N CYS A 62 2.20 3.88 12.67
CA CYS A 62 1.22 4.94 12.81
C CYS A 62 -0.15 4.40 13.21
N VAL A 63 -0.87 3.79 12.28
CA VAL A 63 -2.26 3.35 12.50
C VAL A 63 -2.33 2.02 13.26
N MET A 64 -1.48 1.06 12.90
CA MET A 64 -1.51 -0.30 13.41
C MET A 64 -0.37 -0.60 14.41
N LYS A 65 0.26 0.43 15.02
CA LYS A 65 1.39 0.31 15.99
C LYS A 65 1.28 -0.83 17.01
N LYS A 66 0.05 -1.10 17.49
CA LYS A 66 -0.22 -2.07 18.58
C LYS A 66 -0.84 -3.39 18.12
N VAL A 67 -1.04 -3.56 16.82
CA VAL A 67 -1.67 -4.77 16.27
C VAL A 67 -0.64 -5.88 16.14
N LYS A 68 -0.98 -7.07 16.65
CA LYS A 68 -0.13 -8.27 16.53
C LYS A 68 -0.31 -8.93 15.16
N GLY A 69 0.71 -9.63 14.69
CA GLY A 69 0.66 -10.42 13.45
C GLY A 69 1.29 -9.75 12.22
N GLY A 70 1.93 -8.59 12.41
CA GLY A 70 2.53 -7.80 11.34
C GLY A 70 1.48 -7.04 10.54
N GLN A 71 1.87 -5.95 9.91
CA GLN A 71 1.01 -5.16 9.05
C GLN A 71 1.81 -4.63 7.86
N CYS A 72 1.12 -4.07 6.87
CA CYS A 72 1.79 -3.47 5.73
C CYS A 72 2.30 -2.07 6.05
N ASP A 73 3.36 -1.65 5.37
CA ASP A 73 4.00 -0.36 5.59
C ASP A 73 3.06 0.82 5.29
N TYR A 74 2.34 0.77 4.15
CA TYR A 74 1.49 1.89 3.72
C TYR A 74 0.07 1.50 3.34
N VAL A 75 -0.84 2.45 3.54
CA VAL A 75 -2.15 2.50 2.87
C VAL A 75 -2.21 3.74 2.00
N ILE A 76 -2.41 3.54 0.70
CA ILE A 76 -2.42 4.63 -0.31
C ILE A 76 -3.78 4.60 -0.99
N CYS A 77 -4.51 5.71 -1.00
CA CYS A 77 -5.89 5.69 -1.50
C CYS A 77 -6.35 7.03 -2.07
N ASN A 78 -7.34 6.97 -2.95
CA ASN A 78 -8.13 8.13 -3.36
C ASN A 78 -9.63 7.81 -3.12
N ASN A 79 -10.55 8.49 -3.81
CA ASN A 79 -11.98 8.23 -3.66
C ASN A 79 -12.50 6.96 -4.35
N GLN A 80 -11.66 6.27 -5.14
CA GLN A 80 -12.03 5.10 -5.93
C GLN A 80 -11.20 3.87 -5.58
N ASP A 81 -9.89 4.04 -5.41
CA ASP A 81 -8.94 2.95 -5.20
C ASP A 81 -8.29 3.01 -3.81
N VAL A 82 -8.04 1.81 -3.25
CA VAL A 82 -7.29 1.60 -2.03
C VAL A 82 -6.17 0.59 -2.30
N PHE A 83 -4.94 0.95 -1.96
CA PHE A 83 -3.74 0.13 -2.10
C PHE A 83 -3.13 -0.14 -0.72
N PHE A 84 -3.22 -1.37 -0.26
CA PHE A 84 -2.43 -1.87 0.88
C PHE A 84 -1.06 -2.26 0.35
N THR A 85 0.02 -1.64 0.83
CA THR A 85 1.35 -1.75 0.20
C THR A 85 2.40 -2.17 1.22
N GLU A 86 3.09 -3.27 0.92
CA GLU A 86 4.23 -3.79 1.68
C GLU A 86 5.51 -3.67 0.84
N VAL A 87 6.50 -2.94 1.33
CA VAL A 87 7.81 -2.73 0.71
C VAL A 87 8.80 -3.80 1.19
N LYS A 88 9.37 -4.54 0.24
CA LYS A 88 10.43 -5.53 0.52
C LYS A 88 11.74 -5.10 -0.15
N VAL A 89 12.58 -4.39 0.61
CA VAL A 89 13.90 -3.89 0.17
C VAL A 89 14.99 -4.98 0.22
N ALA A 90 14.73 -6.12 0.86
CA ALA A 90 15.76 -7.10 1.21
C ALA A 90 16.38 -7.87 0.02
N LYS A 91 17.71 -8.06 0.07
CA LYS A 91 18.44 -9.09 -0.70
C LYS A 91 18.36 -10.41 0.08
N GLY A 92 17.81 -11.47 -0.51
CA GLY A 92 17.64 -12.74 0.20
C GLY A 92 16.58 -13.66 -0.39
N ASN A 93 16.02 -14.56 0.44
CA ASN A 93 15.04 -15.55 0.03
C ASN A 93 13.68 -14.90 -0.29
N GLN A 94 13.51 -14.48 -1.54
CA GLN A 94 12.30 -13.82 -2.05
C GLN A 94 11.01 -14.61 -1.78
N ALA A 95 11.08 -15.94 -1.70
CA ALA A 95 9.88 -16.74 -1.46
C ALA A 95 9.33 -16.54 -0.04
N ASN A 96 10.21 -16.45 0.96
CA ASN A 96 9.79 -16.17 2.33
C ASN A 96 9.30 -14.73 2.46
N HIS A 97 10.01 -13.76 1.88
CA HIS A 97 9.57 -12.36 1.90
C HIS A 97 8.19 -12.15 1.28
N ARG A 98 7.85 -12.90 0.22
CA ARG A 98 6.48 -12.89 -0.35
C ARG A 98 5.45 -13.45 0.63
N LYS A 99 5.73 -14.58 1.27
CA LYS A 99 4.81 -15.20 2.23
C LYS A 99 4.52 -14.26 3.40
N ASP A 100 5.56 -13.62 3.93
CA ASP A 100 5.43 -12.65 5.02
C ASP A 100 4.61 -11.43 4.57
N ALA A 101 4.92 -10.89 3.38
CA ALA A 101 4.16 -9.78 2.79
C ALA A 101 2.67 -10.11 2.63
N TYR A 102 2.34 -11.31 2.15
CA TYR A 102 0.95 -11.74 2.03
C TYR A 102 0.25 -11.80 3.39
N SER A 103 0.91 -12.31 4.43
CA SER A 103 0.36 -12.33 5.79
C SER A 103 0.13 -10.92 6.33
N GLN A 104 1.07 -9.99 6.12
CA GLN A 104 0.97 -8.59 6.54
C GLN A 104 -0.19 -7.86 5.84
N LEU A 105 -0.32 -8.05 4.53
CA LEU A 105 -1.41 -7.49 3.72
C LEU A 105 -2.77 -8.03 4.15
N GLU A 106 -2.86 -9.34 4.38
CA GLU A 106 -4.07 -9.99 4.88
C GLU A 106 -4.48 -9.47 6.27
N ASN A 107 -3.52 -9.39 7.20
CA ASN A 107 -3.80 -8.91 8.56
C ASN A 107 -4.26 -7.44 8.54
N THR A 108 -3.60 -6.61 7.72
CA THR A 108 -3.98 -5.20 7.54
C THR A 108 -5.40 -5.08 6.99
N PHE A 109 -5.71 -5.80 5.91
CA PHE A 109 -7.05 -5.77 5.33
C PHE A 109 -8.12 -6.23 6.33
N LYS A 110 -7.88 -7.32 7.06
CA LYS A 110 -8.80 -7.83 8.09
C LYS A 110 -9.01 -6.83 9.24
N TYR A 111 -7.99 -6.05 9.58
CA TYR A 111 -8.11 -5.00 10.59
C TYR A 111 -8.96 -3.84 10.07
N TYR A 112 -8.64 -3.30 8.90
CA TYR A 112 -9.36 -2.17 8.31
C TYR A 112 -10.81 -2.52 7.97
N SER A 113 -11.09 -3.74 7.49
CA SER A 113 -12.46 -4.17 7.10
C SER A 113 -13.43 -4.29 8.28
N LYS A 114 -12.93 -4.26 9.52
CA LYS A 114 -13.79 -4.17 10.71
C LYS A 114 -14.26 -2.75 11.00
N LEU A 115 -13.61 -1.76 10.39
CA LEU A 115 -13.77 -0.34 10.68
C LEU A 115 -14.29 0.44 9.47
N ILE A 116 -14.04 -0.05 8.26
CA ILE A 116 -14.35 0.62 7.00
C ILE A 116 -15.13 -0.33 6.10
N ASP A 117 -16.24 0.15 5.55
CA ASP A 117 -16.93 -0.51 4.45
C ASP A 117 -16.16 -0.27 3.15
N PHE A 118 -15.69 -1.37 2.55
CA PHE A 118 -14.89 -1.33 1.34
C PHE A 118 -15.66 -1.63 0.05
N ASP A 119 -16.96 -1.93 0.12
CA ASP A 119 -17.75 -2.28 -1.06
C ASP A 119 -17.75 -1.22 -2.19
N PRO A 120 -17.66 0.11 -1.95
CA PRO A 120 -17.63 1.08 -3.04
C PRO A 120 -16.24 1.27 -3.68
N TYR A 121 -15.18 0.63 -3.17
CA TYR A 121 -13.81 0.86 -3.61
C TYR A 121 -13.20 -0.31 -4.38
N SER A 122 -12.31 0.03 -5.31
CA SER A 122 -11.39 -0.90 -5.94
C SER A 122 -10.21 -1.17 -4.99
N LEU A 123 -10.02 -2.45 -4.63
CA LEU A 123 -9.06 -2.83 -3.60
C LEU A 123 -7.86 -3.57 -4.20
N ASN A 124 -6.67 -3.15 -3.79
CA ASN A 124 -5.41 -3.67 -4.29
C ASN A 124 -4.48 -4.00 -3.12
N ALA A 125 -3.80 -5.14 -3.23
CA ALA A 125 -2.75 -5.57 -2.31
C ALA A 125 -1.43 -5.58 -3.09
N VAL A 126 -0.45 -4.78 -2.68
CA VAL A 126 0.79 -4.51 -3.41
C VAL A 126 1.97 -5.01 -2.62
N VAL A 127 2.70 -5.96 -3.19
CA VAL A 127 4.05 -6.29 -2.72
C VAL A 127 5.05 -5.51 -3.57
N CYS A 128 5.63 -4.48 -2.96
CA CYS A 128 6.57 -3.57 -3.57
C CYS A 128 8.00 -4.10 -3.46
N PHE A 129 8.50 -4.63 -4.58
CA PHE A 129 9.91 -4.99 -4.75
C PHE A 129 10.65 -3.85 -5.46
N PRO A 130 11.54 -3.11 -4.79
CA PRO A 130 12.32 -2.04 -5.42
C PRO A 130 13.12 -2.60 -6.61
N SER A 131 12.85 -2.12 -7.82
CA SER A 131 13.59 -2.49 -9.02
C SER A 131 13.51 -1.38 -10.06
N LYS A 132 14.44 -1.35 -11.04
CA LYS A 132 14.28 -0.48 -12.21
C LYS A 132 13.05 -0.96 -12.97
N ARG A 133 11.91 -0.25 -12.81
CA ARG A 133 10.57 -0.50 -13.39
C ARG A 133 10.35 -1.96 -13.84
N ARG A 134 9.79 -2.80 -12.97
CA ARG A 134 9.19 -4.06 -13.43
C ARG A 134 7.76 -3.79 -13.91
N ILE A 135 7.53 -4.04 -15.21
CA ILE A 135 6.19 -4.07 -15.78
C ILE A 135 5.37 -5.08 -14.97
N VAL A 136 4.17 -4.66 -14.57
CA VAL A 136 3.21 -5.45 -13.81
C VAL A 136 3.03 -6.81 -14.49
N SER A 137 3.54 -7.87 -13.85
CA SER A 137 3.13 -9.22 -14.20
C SER A 137 2.14 -9.65 -13.14
N ALA A 138 0.91 -9.92 -13.56
CA ALA A 138 -0.05 -10.54 -12.69
C ALA A 138 0.54 -11.89 -12.23
N SER A 139 0.68 -12.12 -10.93
CA SER A 139 1.22 -13.40 -10.47
C SER A 139 0.27 -14.51 -10.94
N LYS A 140 0.79 -15.53 -11.66
CA LYS A 140 0.03 -16.71 -12.10
C LYS A 140 -0.34 -17.63 -10.92
N SER A 141 -0.33 -17.11 -9.69
CA SER A 141 -0.24 -17.92 -8.47
C SER A 141 -1.61 -18.12 -7.80
N THR A 142 -1.76 -19.27 -7.14
CA THR A 142 -2.88 -19.61 -6.26
C THR A 142 -3.22 -18.49 -5.27
N LYS A 143 -2.20 -17.75 -4.80
CA LYS A 143 -2.38 -16.64 -3.85
C LYS A 143 -3.15 -15.46 -4.42
N ARG A 144 -3.01 -15.16 -5.72
CA ARG A 144 -3.81 -14.10 -6.36
C ARG A 144 -5.29 -14.47 -6.37
N LYS A 145 -5.61 -15.73 -6.67
CA LYS A 145 -6.99 -16.23 -6.61
C LYS A 145 -7.52 -16.18 -5.18
N GLU A 146 -6.73 -16.60 -4.20
CA GLU A 146 -7.09 -16.54 -2.78
C GLU A 146 -7.40 -15.11 -2.33
N PHE A 147 -6.54 -14.12 -2.64
CA PHE A 147 -6.82 -12.72 -2.32
C PHE A 147 -8.09 -12.20 -3.01
N LYS A 148 -8.33 -12.60 -4.26
CA LYS A 148 -9.52 -12.17 -5.00
C LYS A 148 -10.79 -12.78 -4.43
N ASP A 149 -10.79 -14.09 -4.15
CA ASP A 149 -11.97 -14.83 -3.72
C ASP A 149 -12.30 -14.55 -2.25
N ALA A 150 -11.29 -14.49 -1.36
CA ALA A 150 -11.50 -14.30 0.07
C ALA A 150 -11.65 -12.83 0.49
N TYR A 151 -10.96 -11.91 -0.22
CA TYR A 151 -10.82 -10.52 0.23
C TYR A 151 -11.23 -9.49 -0.83
N LYS A 152 -11.68 -9.92 -2.02
CA LYS A 152 -11.94 -9.05 -3.19
C LYS A 152 -10.72 -8.22 -3.65
N LEU A 153 -9.53 -8.50 -3.11
CA LEU A 153 -8.29 -7.76 -3.37
C LEU A 153 -7.61 -8.22 -4.66
N ASN A 154 -7.14 -7.25 -5.46
CA ASN A 154 -6.24 -7.54 -6.57
C ASN A 154 -4.79 -7.58 -6.05
N LEU A 155 -4.19 -8.77 -5.98
CA LEU A 155 -2.79 -8.93 -5.59
C LEU A 155 -1.82 -8.59 -6.74
N ILE A 156 -0.89 -7.67 -6.49
CA ILE A 156 0.05 -7.11 -7.47
C ILE A 156 1.47 -7.16 -6.89
N GLU A 157 2.45 -7.61 -7.69
CA GLU A 157 3.88 -7.43 -7.40
C GLU A 157 4.42 -6.31 -8.29
N SER A 158 4.63 -5.12 -7.74
CA SER A 158 5.15 -3.97 -8.48
C SER A 158 5.65 -2.88 -7.53
N ASN A 159 6.56 -2.05 -8.00
CA ASN A 159 6.95 -0.81 -7.34
C ASN A 159 6.33 0.43 -7.98
N TYR A 160 5.22 0.25 -8.70
CA TYR A 160 4.51 1.31 -9.39
C TYR A 160 3.01 1.21 -9.11
N ILE A 161 2.42 2.31 -8.69
CA ILE A 161 0.97 2.49 -8.47
C ILE A 161 0.50 3.58 -9.43
N SER A 162 -0.66 3.38 -10.04
CA SER A 162 -1.31 4.36 -10.91
C SER A 162 -2.72 4.60 -10.41
N PHE A 163 -3.05 5.87 -10.17
CA PHE A 163 -4.42 6.32 -10.03
C PHE A 163 -4.89 6.83 -11.39
N GLU A 164 -5.97 6.25 -11.92
CA GLU A 164 -6.59 6.65 -13.20
C GLU A 164 -7.57 7.82 -13.00
#